data_AF-A0A3E1Y7Y0-F1
#
_entry.id   AF-A0A3E1Y7Y0-F1
#
_cell.length_a   1.000
_cell.length_b   1.000
_cell.length_c   1.000
_cell.angle_alpha   90.00
_cell.angle_beta   90.00
_cell.angle_gamma   90.00
#
_symmetry.space_group_name_H-M   'P 1'
#
loop_
_entity.id
_entity.type
_entity.pdbx_description
1 polymer ?
#
loop_
_entity_poly.entity_id
_entity_poly.type
_entity_poly.pdbx_seq_one_letter_code
_entity_poly.pdbx_strand_id
1 'polypeptide(L)'
;MGTFNLLMLQNVACPNCRQFQNWTVQFKYGDCWLHKYGLFEELRWDGNDVGVRAAKIVLVEGICEEMCKHCANDEIYARIFIDNNKIVAASLVVKNIIFPISSDGNYMIIN
;
A
#
# COMPACT_ATOMS: atom_id res chain seq x y z
N MET A 1 -10.42 0.59 14.96
CA MET A 1 -10.30 -0.01 13.61
C MET A 1 -10.72 1.06 12.61
N GLY A 2 -9.76 1.69 11.94
CA GLY A 2 -10.03 2.69 10.90
C GLY A 2 -10.10 2.05 9.53
N THR A 3 -10.88 2.64 8.63
CA THR A 3 -10.96 2.27 7.20
C THR A 3 -9.62 2.43 6.50
N PHE A 4 -9.49 1.82 5.32
CA PHE A 4 -8.29 1.75 4.50
C PHE A 4 -8.66 1.85 3.02
N ASN A 5 -7.67 1.95 2.15
CA ASN A 5 -7.81 1.87 0.70
C ASN A 5 -7.22 0.57 0.17
N LEU A 6 -7.56 0.23 -1.07
CA LEU A 6 -7.15 -0.99 -1.75
C LEU A 6 -6.31 -0.64 -2.99
N LEU A 7 -5.12 -1.21 -3.12
CA LEU A 7 -4.31 -1.16 -4.33
C LEU A 7 -4.39 -2.52 -5.05
N MET A 8 -4.87 -2.50 -6.28
CA MET A 8 -5.02 -3.69 -7.13
C MET A 8 -3.76 -3.88 -7.97
N LEU A 9 -3.00 -4.95 -7.70
CA LEU A 9 -1.81 -5.30 -8.44
C LEU A 9 -2.07 -6.52 -9.33
N GLN A 10 -1.78 -6.39 -10.62
CA GLN A 10 -1.97 -7.46 -11.60
C GLN A 10 -0.63 -8.11 -11.96
N ASN A 11 -0.62 -9.44 -12.03
CA ASN A 11 0.53 -10.22 -12.49
C ASN A 11 1.85 -9.85 -11.78
N VAL A 12 1.85 -9.84 -10.44
CA VAL A 12 3.03 -9.52 -9.61
C VAL A 12 3.55 -10.79 -8.95
N ALA A 13 4.88 -10.96 -8.98
CA ALA A 13 5.56 -12.10 -8.39
C ALA A 13 5.50 -12.06 -6.84
N CYS A 14 5.18 -13.20 -6.23
CA CYS A 14 5.29 -13.39 -4.78
C CYS A 14 6.74 -13.14 -4.33
N PRO A 15 6.98 -12.34 -3.27
CA PRO A 15 8.34 -12.08 -2.79
C PRO A 15 9.01 -13.31 -2.17
N ASN A 16 8.23 -14.34 -1.80
CA ASN A 16 8.72 -15.59 -1.23
C ASN A 16 9.05 -16.63 -2.31
N CYS A 17 8.06 -17.05 -3.12
CA CYS A 17 8.20 -18.15 -4.07
C CYS A 17 8.32 -17.74 -5.55
N ARG A 18 8.26 -16.43 -5.84
CA ARG A 18 8.38 -15.84 -7.20
C ARG A 18 7.28 -16.20 -8.20
N GLN A 19 6.28 -17.00 -7.83
CA GLN A 19 5.12 -17.26 -8.67
C GLN A 19 4.24 -16.02 -8.81
N PHE A 20 3.69 -15.81 -10.00
CA PHE A 20 2.89 -14.64 -10.33
C PHE A 20 1.42 -14.84 -9.98
N GLN A 21 0.82 -13.82 -9.37
CA GLN A 21 -0.62 -13.76 -9.16
C GLN A 21 -1.08 -12.30 -9.08
N ASN A 22 -2.39 -12.10 -8.99
CA ASN A 22 -2.95 -10.80 -8.63
C ASN A 22 -2.96 -10.65 -7.10
N TRP A 23 -2.78 -9.43 -6.63
CA TRP A 23 -2.74 -9.11 -5.19
C TRP A 23 -3.63 -7.90 -4.91
N THR A 24 -4.36 -7.99 -3.81
CA THR A 24 -5.10 -6.86 -3.24
C THR A 24 -4.38 -6.38 -2.01
N VAL A 25 -3.92 -5.13 -2.02
CA VAL A 25 -3.12 -4.55 -0.93
C VAL A 25 -3.93 -3.50 -0.19
N GLN A 26 -4.15 -3.69 1.11
CA GLN A 26 -4.72 -2.69 2.00
C GLN A 26 -3.66 -1.67 2.40
N PHE A 27 -3.95 -0.38 2.31
CA PHE A 27 -3.06 0.68 2.77
C PHE A 27 -3.82 1.88 3.35
N LYS A 28 -3.13 2.71 4.15
CA LYS A 28 -3.71 3.89 4.79
C LYS A 28 -2.98 5.16 4.40
N TYR A 29 -3.48 5.80 3.35
CA TYR A 29 -3.05 7.12 2.90
C TYR A 29 -4.10 7.73 1.94
N GLY A 30 -4.31 9.04 2.00
CA GLY A 30 -5.43 9.73 1.35
C GLY A 30 -6.74 9.54 2.10
N ASP A 31 -7.86 9.79 1.43
CA ASP A 31 -9.21 9.52 1.93
C ASP A 31 -9.40 8.00 2.11
N CYS A 32 -9.47 7.51 3.34
CA CYS A 32 -9.54 6.09 3.62
C CYS A 32 -10.99 5.61 3.61
N TRP A 33 -11.54 5.25 2.45
CA TRP A 33 -12.95 4.84 2.32
C TRP A 33 -13.17 3.63 1.43
N LEU A 34 -12.25 2.65 1.51
CA LEU A 34 -12.24 1.44 0.70
C LEU A 34 -12.18 1.72 -0.81
N HIS A 35 -11.60 2.87 -1.19
CA HIS A 35 -11.36 3.18 -2.60
C HIS A 35 -10.39 2.15 -3.18
N LYS A 36 -10.66 1.75 -4.42
CA LYS A 36 -9.82 0.83 -5.18
C LYS A 36 -8.98 1.64 -6.16
N TYR A 37 -7.68 1.45 -6.09
CA TYR A 37 -6.72 2.12 -6.95
C TYR A 37 -5.93 1.12 -7.78
N GLY A 38 -5.54 1.55 -8.98
CA GLY A 38 -4.45 0.97 -9.75
C GLY A 38 -3.14 1.74 -9.58
N LEU A 39 -2.05 1.20 -10.15
CA LEU A 39 -0.85 2.00 -10.33
C LEU A 39 -1.14 3.20 -11.25
N PHE A 40 -0.46 4.30 -10.98
CA PHE A 40 -0.52 5.59 -11.64
C PHE A 40 -1.82 6.38 -11.45
N GLU A 41 -2.72 5.93 -10.59
CA GLU A 41 -3.90 6.71 -10.22
C GLU A 41 -3.59 7.73 -9.12
N GLU A 42 -4.37 8.82 -9.12
CA GLU A 42 -4.29 9.88 -8.13
C GLU A 42 -5.18 9.54 -6.92
N LEU A 43 -4.67 9.80 -5.72
CA LEU A 43 -5.41 9.59 -4.49
C LEU A 43 -6.49 10.66 -4.28
N ARG A 44 -7.62 10.21 -3.75
CA ARG A 44 -8.72 11.06 -3.31
C ARG A 44 -8.46 11.61 -1.91
N TRP A 45 -9.07 12.75 -1.64
CA TRP A 45 -9.07 13.45 -0.35
C TRP A 45 -10.47 14.03 -0.17
N ASP A 46 -11.22 13.54 0.82
CA ASP A 46 -12.65 13.87 1.00
C ASP A 46 -13.13 13.71 2.45
N GLY A 47 -12.22 13.91 3.41
CA GLY A 47 -12.57 14.13 4.82
C GLY A 47 -12.23 12.99 5.77
N ASN A 48 -12.09 11.74 5.30
CA ASN A 48 -11.50 10.67 6.11
C ASN A 48 -10.01 10.48 5.78
N ASP A 49 -9.31 11.60 5.77
CA ASP A 49 -7.98 11.74 5.22
C ASP A 49 -6.92 11.26 6.21
N VAL A 50 -6.03 10.39 5.72
CA VAL A 50 -4.81 9.95 6.42
C VAL A 50 -3.60 10.41 5.64
N GLY A 51 -2.70 11.17 6.28
CA GLY A 51 -1.49 11.64 5.62
C GLY A 51 -1.48 13.14 5.34
N VAL A 52 -0.69 13.55 4.34
CA VAL A 52 -0.48 14.95 3.99
C VAL A 52 -0.60 15.11 2.49
N ARG A 53 -1.72 15.68 2.02
CA ARG A 53 -2.01 15.87 0.58
C ARG A 53 -0.89 16.56 -0.21
N ALA A 54 -0.17 17.49 0.42
CA ALA A 54 0.90 18.26 -0.21
C ALA A 54 2.29 17.58 -0.17
N ALA A 55 2.41 16.37 0.41
CA ALA A 55 3.66 15.66 0.45
C ALA A 55 4.12 15.26 -0.96
N LYS A 56 5.42 15.47 -1.25
CA LYS A 56 5.99 15.16 -2.56
C LYS A 56 6.21 13.67 -2.72
N ILE A 57 6.99 13.06 -1.83
CA ILE A 57 7.31 11.64 -1.89
C ILE A 57 6.91 10.99 -0.58
N VAL A 58 6.15 9.91 -0.68
CA VAL A 58 5.65 9.17 0.48
C VAL A 58 5.85 7.69 0.24
N LEU A 59 6.41 7.02 1.25
CA LEU A 59 6.44 5.57 1.32
C LEU A 59 5.35 5.12 2.29
N VAL A 60 4.43 4.30 1.80
CA VAL A 60 3.33 3.73 2.57
C VAL A 60 3.52 2.22 2.64
N GLU A 61 3.31 1.65 3.80
CA GLU A 61 3.19 0.21 3.97
C GLU A 61 1.75 -0.23 3.71
N GLY A 62 1.62 -1.31 2.95
CA GLY A 62 0.38 -2.05 2.82
C GLY A 62 0.52 -3.51 3.24
N ILE A 63 -0.62 -4.16 3.43
CA ILE A 63 -0.74 -5.57 3.79
C ILE A 63 -1.57 -6.26 2.71
N CYS A 64 -1.14 -7.42 2.22
CA CYS A 64 -1.92 -8.18 1.24
C CYS A 64 -3.11 -8.86 1.91
N GLU A 65 -4.29 -8.82 1.27
CA GLU A 65 -5.48 -9.53 1.77
C GLU A 65 -5.37 -11.04 1.57
N GLU A 66 -4.78 -11.46 0.45
CA GLU A 66 -4.70 -12.87 0.09
C GLU A 66 -3.35 -13.48 0.42
N MET A 67 -3.34 -14.74 0.86
CA MET A 67 -2.13 -15.56 0.89
C MET A 67 -1.64 -15.88 -0.54
N CYS A 68 -0.36 -16.23 -0.68
CA CYS A 68 0.13 -16.77 -1.94
C CYS A 68 -0.54 -18.10 -2.28
N LYS A 69 -1.13 -18.22 -3.47
CA LYS A 69 -1.79 -19.46 -3.93
C LYS A 69 -0.82 -20.63 -4.18
N HIS A 70 0.48 -20.34 -4.23
CA HIS A 70 1.52 -21.32 -4.57
C HIS A 70 2.36 -21.79 -3.39
N CYS A 71 2.69 -20.90 -2.44
CA CYS A 71 3.48 -21.26 -1.25
C CYS A 71 2.72 -21.08 0.07
N ALA A 72 1.45 -20.69 0.02
CA ALA A 72 0.58 -20.46 1.18
C ALA A 72 1.09 -19.42 2.20
N ASN A 73 2.13 -18.64 1.85
CA ASN A 73 2.59 -17.55 2.72
C ASN A 73 1.55 -16.44 2.78
N ASP A 74 1.12 -16.08 3.98
CA ASP A 74 0.16 -15.03 4.31
C ASP A 74 0.82 -13.78 4.91
N GLU A 75 2.08 -13.87 5.33
CA GLU A 75 2.89 -12.72 5.76
C GLU A 75 3.51 -12.00 4.55
N ILE A 76 2.67 -11.33 3.77
CA ILE A 76 3.09 -10.56 2.59
C ILE A 76 2.63 -9.12 2.72
N TYR A 77 3.61 -8.23 2.69
CA TYR A 77 3.43 -6.79 2.80
C TYR A 77 3.75 -6.12 1.48
N ALA A 78 3.41 -4.84 1.36
CA ALA A 78 3.72 -4.02 0.21
C ALA A 78 4.39 -2.72 0.65
N ARG A 79 5.32 -2.25 -0.18
CA ARG A 79 5.89 -0.91 -0.14
C ARG A 79 5.30 -0.14 -1.29
N ILE A 80 4.47 0.85 -0.99
CA ILE A 80 3.76 1.67 -1.96
C ILE A 80 4.43 3.04 -1.98
N PHE A 81 4.86 3.46 -3.17
CA PHE A 81 5.44 4.77 -3.39
C PHE A 81 4.40 5.70 -4.00
N ILE A 82 4.22 6.84 -3.36
CA ILE A 82 3.38 7.93 -3.83
C ILE A 82 4.27 9.10 -4.17
N ASP A 83 4.09 9.66 -5.35
CA ASP A 83 4.77 10.86 -5.82
C ASP A 83 3.72 11.88 -6.26
N ASN A 84 3.73 13.06 -5.65
CA ASN A 84 2.79 14.16 -5.89
C ASN A 84 1.33 13.67 -5.98
N ASN A 85 0.87 13.01 -4.91
CA ASN A 85 -0.49 12.47 -4.78
C ASN A 85 -0.85 11.28 -5.70
N LYS A 86 0.10 10.73 -6.45
CA LYS A 86 -0.12 9.62 -7.39
C LYS A 86 0.61 8.36 -6.96
N ILE A 87 -0.04 7.20 -7.04
CA ILE A 87 0.59 5.92 -6.73
C ILE A 87 1.53 5.55 -7.88
N VAL A 88 2.84 5.70 -7.72
CA VAL A 88 3.79 5.53 -8.85
C VAL A 88 4.45 4.17 -8.88
N ALA A 89 4.57 3.49 -7.75
CA ALA A 89 5.14 2.15 -7.69
C ALA A 89 4.63 1.37 -6.48
N ALA A 90 4.66 0.05 -6.58
CA ALA A 90 4.48 -0.83 -5.44
C ALA A 90 5.35 -2.07 -5.57
N SER A 91 5.91 -2.55 -4.45
CA SER A 91 6.69 -3.78 -4.39
C SER A 91 6.23 -4.63 -3.22
N LEU A 92 6.04 -5.93 -3.46
CA LEU A 92 5.74 -6.89 -2.40
C LEU A 92 7.03 -7.27 -1.65
N VAL A 93 6.90 -7.51 -0.34
CA VAL A 93 7.99 -7.89 0.57
C VAL A 93 7.49 -8.85 1.65
N VAL A 94 8.39 -9.64 2.24
CA VAL A 94 8.08 -10.59 3.34
C VAL A 94 8.35 -10.01 4.73
N LYS A 95 8.79 -8.75 4.81
CA LYS A 95 9.04 -8.05 6.07
C LYS A 95 8.39 -6.68 6.03
N ASN A 96 7.63 -6.37 7.08
CA ASN A 96 7.08 -5.04 7.28
C ASN A 96 8.19 -4.02 7.57
N ILE A 97 7.83 -2.75 7.41
CA ILE A 97 8.58 -1.59 7.86
C ILE A 97 8.13 -1.30 9.29
N ILE A 98 9.09 -1.18 10.20
CA ILE A 98 8.80 -0.66 11.54
C ILE A 98 8.88 0.85 11.45
N PHE A 99 7.74 1.53 11.42
CA PHE A 99 7.70 2.98 11.51
C PHE A 99 7.92 3.39 12.98
N PRO A 100 8.96 4.20 13.27
CA PRO A 100 9.33 4.53 14.66
C PRO A 100 8.38 5.54 15.33
N ILE A 101 7.40 6.08 14.60
CA ILE A 101 6.48 7.12 15.10
C ILE A 101 5.05 6.63 14.84
N SER A 102 4.19 6.76 15.84
CA SER A 102 2.75 6.49 15.77
C SER A 102 2.05 7.53 14.90
N SER A 103 2.15 7.40 13.57
CA SER A 103 1.22 8.04 12.65
C SER A 103 -0.04 7.18 12.51
N ASP A 104 -1.20 7.80 12.36
CA ASP A 104 -2.49 7.08 12.17
C ASP A 104 -2.54 6.20 10.89
N GLY A 105 -1.52 6.32 10.02
CA GLY A 105 -1.24 5.42 8.91
C GLY A 105 0.22 4.96 8.91
N ASN A 106 0.50 3.76 8.40
CA ASN A 106 1.85 3.21 8.27
C ASN A 106 2.56 3.87 7.06
N TYR A 107 3.01 5.13 7.21
CA TYR A 107 3.68 5.87 6.15
C TYR A 107 4.84 6.74 6.65
N MET A 108 5.73 7.13 5.73
CA MET A 108 6.81 8.07 5.94
C MET A 108 6.89 9.04 4.77
N ILE A 109 7.01 10.33 5.06
CA ILE A 109 7.30 11.36 4.06
C ILE A 109 8.82 11.41 3.86
N ILE A 110 9.25 11.28 2.61
CA ILE A 110 10.65 11.31 2.19
C ILE A 110 10.87 12.69 1.56
N ASN A 111 11.17 13.70 2.37
CA ASN A 111 11.50 15.05 1.91
C ASN A 111 13.00 15.22 1.69
#